data_AF-A0A951CDV1-F1
#
_entry.id   AF-A0A951CDV1-F1
#
_cell.length_a   1.000
_cell.length_b   1.000
_cell.length_c   1.000
_cell.angle_alpha   90.00
_cell.angle_beta   90.00
_cell.angle_gamma   90.00
#
_symmetry.space_group_name_H-M   'P 1'
#
loop_
_entity.id
_entity.type
_entity.pdbx_description
1 polymer ?
#
loop_
_entity_poly.entity_id
_entity_poly.type
_entity_poly.pdbx_seq_one_letter_code
_entity_poly.pdbx_strand_id
1 'polypeptide(L)'
;MGRQRVDGFKDRYFLIIARFVEKKNLFSALGAYRNYAQLLGVEASPLHLAGCGPLEPKIRDYIRTHDLKNVVLHGFVNEVQLAQILKGATYVVE
;
A
#
# COMPACT_ATOMS: atom_id res chain seq x y z
N MET A 1 -18.19 -28.44 -1.33
CA MET A 1 -16.80 -28.44 -1.84
C MET A 1 -16.16 -27.13 -1.41
N GLY A 2 -15.74 -27.06 -0.15
CA GLY A 2 -15.22 -25.83 0.46
C GLY A 2 -13.80 -25.59 -0.01
N ARG A 3 -13.53 -24.41 -0.59
CA ARG A 3 -12.17 -23.92 -0.74
C ARG A 3 -11.61 -23.74 0.67
N GLN A 4 -10.74 -24.67 1.07
CA GLN A 4 -9.90 -24.50 2.25
C GLN A 4 -9.01 -23.28 1.98
N ARG A 5 -9.37 -22.13 2.56
CA ARG A 5 -8.49 -20.95 2.56
C ARG A 5 -7.32 -21.30 3.46
N VAL A 6 -6.16 -21.56 2.85
CA VAL A 6 -4.89 -21.61 3.57
C VAL A 6 -4.69 -20.27 4.29
N ASP A 7 -4.52 -20.31 5.61
CA ASP A 7 -4.45 -19.16 6.52
C ASP A 7 -3.30 -18.16 6.24
N GLY A 8 -2.46 -18.40 5.22
CA GLY A 8 -1.32 -17.55 4.83
C GLY A 8 -1.64 -16.29 4.01
N PHE A 9 -2.90 -15.85 3.96
CA PHE A 9 -3.33 -14.63 3.25
C PHE A 9 -3.55 -13.42 4.16
N LYS A 10 -3.64 -13.60 5.49
CA LYS A 10 -3.95 -12.48 6.40
C LYS A 10 -2.83 -11.46 6.54
N ASP A 11 -1.58 -11.83 6.25
CA ASP A 11 -0.42 -10.93 6.38
C ASP A 11 0.04 -10.32 5.04
N ARG A 12 -0.75 -10.53 3.98
CA ARG A 12 -0.39 -10.16 2.61
C ARG A 12 -0.88 -8.76 2.27
N TYR A 13 0.02 -7.95 1.72
CA TYR A 13 -0.26 -6.56 1.31
C TYR A 13 0.17 -6.27 -0.12
N PHE A 14 -0.38 -5.19 -0.67
CA PHE A 14 0.16 -4.53 -1.85
C PHE A 14 1.34 -3.66 -1.45
N LEU A 15 2.36 -3.58 -2.30
CA LEU A 15 3.51 -2.71 -2.07
C LEU A 15 3.74 -1.81 -3.29
N ILE A 16 3.90 -0.51 -3.06
CA ILE A 16 4.39 0.43 -4.07
C ILE A 16 5.73 0.96 -3.61
N ILE A 17 6.74 0.85 -4.47
CA ILE A 17 8.09 1.35 -4.23
C ILE A 17 8.34 2.51 -5.18
N ALA A 18 8.30 3.74 -4.68
CA ALA A 18 8.43 4.91 -5.56
C ALA A 18 8.86 6.18 -4.82
N ARG A 19 9.53 7.09 -5.53
CA ARG A 19 9.72 8.47 -5.05
C ARG A 19 8.37 9.19 -4.99
N PHE A 20 8.12 9.94 -3.93
CA PHE A 20 6.86 10.69 -3.75
C PHE A 20 6.93 12.03 -4.49
N VAL A 21 6.86 11.94 -5.82
CA VAL A 21 6.92 13.05 -6.77
C VAL A 21 5.80 12.94 -7.80
N GLU A 22 5.40 14.04 -8.42
CA GLU A 22 4.20 14.11 -9.28
C GLU A 22 4.24 13.10 -10.44
N LYS A 23 5.41 12.92 -11.06
CA LYS A 23 5.62 11.98 -12.18
C LYS A 23 5.23 10.53 -11.85
N LYS A 24 5.21 10.13 -10.58
CA LYS A 24 4.87 8.75 -10.16
C LYS A 24 3.37 8.52 -10.01
N ASN A 25 2.54 9.55 -10.18
CA ASN A 25 1.08 9.47 -10.18
C ASN A 25 0.47 8.66 -9.00
N LEU A 26 1.06 8.81 -7.80
CA LEU A 26 0.68 8.03 -6.62
C LEU A 26 -0.77 8.25 -6.17
N PHE A 27 -1.36 9.41 -6.50
CA PHE A 27 -2.76 9.69 -6.21
C PHE A 27 -3.74 8.83 -7.02
N SER A 28 -3.40 8.47 -8.27
CA SER A 28 -4.21 7.51 -9.02
C SER A 28 -4.16 6.12 -8.38
N ALA A 29 -2.98 5.68 -7.91
CA ALA A 29 -2.85 4.41 -7.20
C ALA A 29 -3.63 4.41 -5.87
N LEU A 30 -3.55 5.50 -5.09
CA LEU A 30 -4.35 5.69 -3.87
C LEU A 30 -5.85 5.70 -4.16
N GLY A 31 -6.28 6.33 -5.26
CA GLY A 31 -7.67 6.35 -5.69
C GLY A 31 -8.18 4.96 -6.10
N ALA A 32 -7.37 4.18 -6.82
CA ALA A 32 -7.68 2.79 -7.14
C ALA A 32 -7.77 1.93 -5.88
N TYR A 33 -6.83 2.10 -4.94
CA TYR A 33 -6.85 1.40 -3.66
C TYR A 33 -8.08 1.76 -2.83
N ARG A 34 -8.49 3.03 -2.79
CA ARG A 34 -9.72 3.47 -2.12
C ARG A 34 -10.93 2.70 -2.66
N ASN A 35 -11.08 2.62 -3.98
CA ASN A 35 -12.19 1.91 -4.60
C ASN A 35 -12.15 0.41 -4.26
N TYR A 36 -10.97 -0.21 -4.30
CA TYR A 36 -10.75 -1.59 -3.86
C TYR A 36 -11.15 -1.81 -2.38
N ALA A 37 -10.70 -0.94 -1.49
CA ALA A 37 -10.99 -1.03 -0.06
C ALA A 37 -12.48 -0.83 0.24
N GLN A 38 -13.17 0.05 -0.50
CA GLN A 38 -14.62 0.22 -0.38
C GLN A 38 -15.40 -1.04 -0.80
N LEU A 39 -14.92 -1.77 -1.81
CA LEU A 39 -15.58 -3.00 -2.28
C LEU A 39 -15.42 -4.18 -1.31
N LEU A 40 -14.26 -4.31 -0.66
CA LEU A 40 -13.97 -5.44 0.23
C LEU A 40 -14.15 -5.13 1.73
N GLY A 41 -14.19 -3.86 2.11
CA GLY A 41 -14.31 -3.43 3.49
C GLY A 41 -13.19 -3.99 4.37
N VAL A 42 -13.56 -4.68 5.44
CA VAL A 42 -12.62 -5.27 6.42
C VAL A 42 -11.73 -6.37 5.85
N GLU A 43 -12.11 -6.97 4.72
CA GLU A 43 -11.34 -8.03 4.05
C GLU A 43 -10.31 -7.46 3.06
N ALA A 44 -10.22 -6.13 2.91
CA ALA A 44 -9.26 -5.49 2.01
C ALA A 44 -7.82 -5.66 2.52
N SER A 45 -6.94 -6.22 1.67
CA SER A 45 -5.51 -6.27 1.96
C SER A 45 -4.92 -4.87 2.16
N PRO A 46 -3.95 -4.70 3.07
CA PRO A 46 -3.28 -3.42 3.26
C PRO A 46 -2.51 -2.96 2.01
N LEU A 47 -2.31 -1.64 1.89
CA LEU A 47 -1.41 -1.02 0.92
C LEU A 47 -0.21 -0.41 1.64
N HIS A 48 0.98 -0.85 1.28
CA HIS A 48 2.25 -0.32 1.78
C HIS A 48 2.88 0.59 0.72
N LEU A 49 3.32 1.77 1.13
CA LEU A 49 4.08 2.70 0.30
C LEU A 49 5.50 2.82 0.89
N ALA A 50 6.49 2.40 0.12
CA ALA A 50 7.90 2.52 0.44
C ALA A 50 8.53 3.60 -0.43
N GLY A 51 8.98 4.68 0.20
CA GLY A 51 9.51 5.85 -0.47
C GLY A 51 9.24 7.14 0.29
N CYS A 52 9.83 8.22 -0.20
CA CYS A 52 9.71 9.55 0.39
C CYS A 52 9.78 10.62 -0.71
N GLY A 53 9.45 11.86 -0.34
CA GLY A 53 9.58 13.00 -1.24
C GLY A 53 8.61 14.13 -0.93
N PRO A 54 8.62 15.20 -1.74
CA PRO A 54 7.83 16.41 -1.50
C PRO A 54 6.32 16.19 -1.42
N LEU A 55 5.79 15.10 -2.00
CA LEU A 55 4.35 14.80 -1.93
C LEU A 55 3.92 14.10 -0.64
N GLU A 56 4.82 13.76 0.27
CA GLU A 56 4.46 13.04 1.50
C GLU A 56 3.36 13.73 2.32
N PRO A 57 3.38 15.07 2.56
CA PRO A 57 2.29 15.74 3.27
C PRO A 57 0.95 15.59 2.56
N LYS A 58 0.93 15.74 1.23
CA LYS A 58 -0.28 15.58 0.41
C LYS A 58 -0.81 14.15 0.41
N ILE A 59 0.08 13.15 0.43
CA ILE A 59 -0.29 11.73 0.54
C ILE A 59 -0.94 11.46 1.90
N ARG A 60 -0.35 11.96 3.00
CA ARG A 60 -0.91 11.83 4.36
C ARG A 60 -2.27 12.49 4.46
N ASP A 61 -2.42 13.69 3.90
CA ASP A 61 -3.71 14.39 3.85
C ASP A 61 -4.75 13.63 3.03
N TYR A 62 -4.36 13.04 1.90
CA TYR A 62 -5.26 12.21 1.10
C TYR A 62 -5.75 10.98 1.88
N ILE A 63 -4.85 10.27 2.56
CA ILE A 63 -5.16 9.10 3.41
C ILE A 63 -6.16 9.49 4.50
N ARG A 64 -5.88 10.60 5.21
CA ARG A 64 -6.75 11.13 6.27
C ARG A 64 -8.12 11.55 5.74
N THR A 65 -8.15 12.29 4.64
CA THR A 65 -9.39 12.84 4.06
C THR A 65 -10.34 11.74 3.56
N HIS A 66 -9.79 10.61 3.11
CA HIS A 66 -10.55 9.49 2.57
C HIS A 66 -10.70 8.31 3.55
N ASP A 67 -10.31 8.49 4.82
CA ASP A 67 -10.36 7.47 5.87
C ASP A 67 -9.72 6.13 5.47
N LEU A 68 -8.56 6.19 4.79
CA LEU A 68 -7.84 5.00 4.32
C LEU A 68 -7.03 4.36 5.45
N LYS A 69 -7.71 3.61 6.32
CA LYS A 69 -7.11 3.01 7.53
C LYS A 69 -6.05 1.94 7.25
N ASN A 70 -6.09 1.30 6.09
CA ASN A 70 -5.23 0.17 5.74
C ASN A 70 -4.03 0.58 4.86
N VAL A 71 -3.58 1.83 4.94
CA VAL A 71 -2.39 2.32 4.21
C VAL A 71 -1.23 2.55 5.17
N VAL A 72 -0.07 1.96 4.87
CA VAL A 72 1.16 2.08 5.66
C VAL A 72 2.22 2.85 4.87
N LEU A 73 2.75 3.93 5.44
CA LEU A 73 3.86 4.69 4.88
C LEU A 73 5.16 4.29 5.58
N HIS A 74 6.08 3.65 4.84
CA HIS A 74 7.40 3.25 5.38
C HIS A 74 8.43 4.39 5.34
N GLY A 75 8.18 5.45 4.57
CA GLY A 75 9.16 6.51 4.34
C GLY A 75 10.33 6.02 3.49
N PHE A 76 11.48 6.68 3.61
CA PHE A 76 12.71 6.24 2.94
C PHE A 76 13.14 4.88 3.50
N VAL A 77 13.37 3.90 2.61
CA VAL A 77 13.83 2.56 2.96
C VAL A 77 15.14 2.25 2.26
N ASN A 78 16.09 1.65 2.99
CA ASN A 78 17.30 1.08 2.40
C ASN A 78 17.06 -0.35 1.89
N GLU A 79 18.05 -0.94 1.22
CA GLU A 79 17.93 -2.27 0.61
C GLU A 79 17.59 -3.38 1.61
N VAL A 80 18.17 -3.33 2.82
CA VAL A 80 17.90 -4.33 3.87
C VAL A 80 16.47 -4.22 4.36
N GLN A 81 15.99 -3.00 4.60
CA GLN A 81 14.60 -2.74 4.99
C GLN A 81 13.63 -3.15 3.88
N LEU A 82 13.96 -2.80 2.63
CA LEU A 82 13.15 -3.16 1.47
C LEU A 82 13.04 -4.68 1.32
N ALA A 83 14.13 -5.42 1.49
CA ALA A 83 14.12 -6.87 1.47
C ALA A 83 13.20 -7.48 2.56
N GLN A 84 13.10 -6.86 3.73
CA GLN A 84 12.13 -7.30 4.74
C GLN A 84 10.68 -7.00 4.33
N ILE A 85 10.43 -5.83 3.75
CA ILE A 85 9.09 -5.44 3.27
C ILE A 85 8.67 -6.31 2.08
N LEU A 86 9.58 -6.74 1.21
CA LEU A 86 9.24 -7.58 0.07
C LEU A 86 8.72 -8.97 0.48
N LYS A 87 9.13 -9.51 1.63
CA LYS A 87 8.71 -10.85 2.10
C LYS A 87 7.20 -10.99 2.28
N GLY A 88 6.49 -9.89 2.60
CA GLY A 88 5.04 -9.88 2.80
C GLY A 88 4.24 -9.36 1.61
N ALA A 89 4.91 -8.86 0.57
CA ALA A 89 4.25 -8.27 -0.58
C ALA A 89 3.67 -9.35 -1.51
N THR A 90 2.39 -9.21 -1.86
CA THR A 90 1.76 -10.09 -2.85
C THR A 90 1.92 -9.56 -4.27
N TYR A 91 1.87 -8.24 -4.39
CA TYR A 91 2.09 -7.53 -5.65
C TYR A 91 2.93 -6.30 -5.36
N VAL A 92 3.88 -6.05 -6.26
CA VAL A 92 4.80 -4.92 -6.21
C VAL A 92 4.56 -4.05 -7.44
N VAL A 93 4.48 -2.74 -7.24
CA VAL A 93 4.42 -1.73 -8.31
C VAL A 93 5.60 -0.77 -8.12
N GLU A 94 6.40 -0.56 -9.17
CA GLU A 94 7.62 0.29 -9.15
C GLU A 94 7.54 1.47 -10.14
#